data_AF-A0A355YB81-F1
#
_entry.id   AF-A0A355YB81-F1
#
_cell.length_a   1.000
_cell.length_b   1.000
_cell.length_c   1.000
_cell.angle_alpha   90.00
_cell.angle_beta   90.00
_cell.angle_gamma   90.00
#
_symmetry.space_group_name_H-M   'P 1'
#
loop_
_entity.id
_entity.type
_entity.pdbx_description
1 polymer ?
#
loop_
_entity_poly.entity_id
_entity_poly.type
_entity_poly.pdbx_seq_one_letter_code
_entity_poly.pdbx_strand_id
1 'polypeptide(L)' 'GPHGIGIDTAADGSLLDADGVADPRVQVVGSLRIGRLWESLAIPELRGQAAQAAAAVLHRPRG' A
#
# COMPACT_ATOMS: atom_id res chain seq x y z
N GLY A 1 -3.89 6.89 7.41
CA GLY A 1 -4.08 5.79 8.36
C GLY A 1 -4.69 6.33 9.64
N PRO A 2 -5.38 5.51 10.45
CA PRO A 2 -6.04 5.92 11.69
C PRO A 2 -5.13 6.62 12.71
N HIS A 3 -3.81 6.53 12.56
CA HIS A 3 -2.82 7.17 13.43
C HIS A 3 -2.35 8.57 12.95
N GLY A 4 -2.85 9.07 11.82
CA GLY A 4 -2.50 10.41 11.31
C GLY A 4 -1.06 10.57 10.79
N ILE A 5 -0.34 9.45 10.62
CA ILE A 5 1.03 9.40 10.08
C ILE A 5 1.09 8.48 8.86
N GLY A 6 2.02 8.77 7.94
CA GLY A 6 2.13 8.05 6.67
C GLY A 6 0.93 8.25 5.74
N ILE A 7 0.83 7.39 4.74
CA ILE A 7 -0.23 7.36 3.73
C ILE A 7 -1.24 6.27 4.12
N ASP A 8 -2.53 6.55 3.96
CA ASP A 8 -3.55 5.53 4.18
C ASP A 8 -3.61 4.56 3.00
N THR A 9 -3.77 3.28 3.32
CA THR A 9 -3.76 2.22 2.32
C THR A 9 -4.77 1.17 2.68
N ALA A 10 -5.41 0.55 1.70
CA ALA A 10 -6.13 -0.70 1.89
C ALA A 10 -5.17 -1.83 2.33
N ALA A 11 -5.74 -2.96 2.74
CA ALA A 11 -4.95 -4.13 3.18
C ALA A 11 -4.00 -4.62 2.07
N ASP A 12 -4.45 -4.51 0.82
CA ASP A 12 -3.70 -4.91 -0.37
C ASP A 12 -2.56 -3.96 -0.75
N GLY A 13 -2.44 -2.79 -0.11
CA GLY A 13 -1.42 -1.78 -0.41
C GLY A 13 -1.89 -0.66 -1.35
N SER A 14 -3.13 -0.72 -1.85
CA SER A 14 -3.70 0.36 -2.67
C SER A 14 -3.87 1.63 -1.84
N LEU A 15 -3.51 2.79 -2.41
CA LEU A 15 -3.73 4.11 -1.80
C LEU A 15 -5.22 4.31 -1.51
N LEU A 16 -5.58 4.81 -0.32
CA LEU A 16 -6.94 5.30 -0.05
C LEU A 16 -6.98 6.81 -0.27
N ASP A 17 -8.00 7.28 -0.98
CA ASP A 17 -8.28 8.71 -1.11
C ASP A 17 -8.97 9.29 0.14
N ALA A 18 -9.35 10.57 0.07
CA ALA A 18 -9.98 11.28 1.18
C ALA A 18 -11.35 10.71 1.58
N ASP A 19 -12.03 10.01 0.67
CA ASP A 19 -13.32 9.37 0.91
C ASP A 19 -13.16 7.89 1.35
N GLY A 20 -11.91 7.42 1.47
CA GLY A 20 -11.59 6.04 1.85
C GLY A 20 -11.73 5.05 0.69
N VAL A 21 -11.81 5.53 -0.55
CA VAL A 21 -11.87 4.69 -1.75
C VAL A 21 -10.46 4.33 -2.19
N ALA A 22 -10.25 3.04 -2.52
CA ALA A 22 -8.97 2.57 -3.00
C ALA A 22 -8.72 3.02 -4.44
N ASP A 23 -7.58 3.71 -4.69
CA ASP A 23 -7.07 3.95 -6.03
C ASP A 23 -6.18 2.77 -6.45
N PRO A 24 -6.66 1.86 -7.32
CA PRO A 24 -5.91 0.68 -7.74
C PRO A 24 -4.67 1.03 -8.57
N ARG A 25 -4.51 2.30 -8.98
CA ARG A 25 -3.38 2.76 -9.80
C ARG A 25 -2.12 2.95 -9.00
N VAL A 26 -2.25 3.27 -7.72
CA VAL A 26 -1.14 3.65 -6.83
C VAL A 26 -0.99 2.58 -5.73
N GLN A 27 0.18 1.95 -5.70
CA GLN A 27 0.55 1.01 -4.65
C GLN A 27 1.58 1.66 -3.73
N VAL A 28 1.38 1.51 -2.42
CA VAL A 28 2.25 2.09 -1.39
C VAL A 28 2.95 0.94 -0.66
N VAL A 29 4.24 1.06 -0.40
CA VAL A 29 5.06 0.04 0.25
C VAL A 29 5.92 0.63 1.38
N GLY A 30 6.28 -0.22 2.34
CA GLY A 30 7.21 0.07 3.41
C GLY A 30 6.77 1.19 4.36
N SER A 31 7.72 2.05 4.74
CA SER A 31 7.53 3.06 5.79
C SER A 31 6.39 4.04 5.51
N LEU A 32 6.00 4.24 4.25
CA LEU A 32 4.84 5.04 3.90
C LEU A 32 3.52 4.47 4.45
N ARG A 33 3.46 3.16 4.77
CA ARG A 33 2.29 2.48 5.32
C ARG A 33 2.23 2.48 6.86
N ILE A 34 3.11 3.22 7.54
CA ILE A 34 3.22 3.20 9.01
C ILE A 34 1.91 3.58 9.72
N GLY A 35 1.05 4.37 9.07
CA GLY A 35 -0.29 4.70 9.54
C GLY A 35 -1.24 3.52 9.68
N ARG A 36 -0.90 2.34 9.14
CA ARG A 36 -1.71 1.12 9.20
C ARG A 36 -0.96 -0.09 9.74
N LEU A 37 0.34 -0.21 9.51
CA LEU A 37 1.12 -1.41 9.86
C LEU A 37 2.03 -1.25 11.08
N TRP A 38 2.01 -0.08 11.76
CA TRP A 38 2.84 0.26 12.94
C TRP A 38 4.21 -0.45 12.95
N GLU A 39 5.19 0.19 12.31
CA GLU A 39 6.51 -0.34 11.92
C GLU A 39 6.48 -1.27 10.69
N SER A 40 6.98 -0.78 9.54
CA SER A 40 7.06 -1.54 8.27
C SER A 40 8.40 -1.26 7.58
N LEU A 41 9.45 -1.91 8.10
CA LEU A 41 10.84 -1.69 7.70
C LEU A 41 11.63 -2.98 7.51
N ALA A 42 11.08 -4.14 7.92
CA ALA A 42 11.79 -5.40 7.85
C ALA A 42 12.00 -5.82 6.40
N ILE A 43 13.24 -6.06 5.98
CA ILE A 43 13.55 -6.40 4.58
C ILE A 43 12.71 -7.58 4.03
N PRO A 44 12.48 -8.69 4.76
CA PRO A 44 11.60 -9.76 4.28
C PRO A 44 10.17 -9.29 4.00
N GLU A 45 9.62 -8.46 4.88
CA GLU A 45 8.29 -7.86 4.73
C GLU A 45 8.26 -6.92 3.51
N LEU A 46 9.25 -6.03 3.38
CA LEU A 46 9.36 -5.10 2.25
C LEU A 46 9.42 -5.83 0.90
N ARG A 47 10.14 -6.96 0.84
CA ARG A 47 10.15 -7.80 -0.37
C ARG A 47 8.78 -8.41 -0.67
N GLY A 48 8.06 -8.86 0.36
CA GLY A 48 6.69 -9.35 0.22
C GLY A 48 5.73 -8.28 -0.31
N GLN A 49 5.80 -7.07 0.27
CA GLN A 49 4.99 -5.94 -0.19
C GLN A 49 5.32 -5.54 -1.63
N ALA A 50 6.60 -5.49 -2.01
CA ALA A 50 7.01 -5.18 -3.37
C ALA A 50 6.52 -6.22 -4.39
N ALA A 51 6.60 -7.51 -4.04
CA ALA A 51 6.08 -8.59 -4.88
C ALA A 51 4.56 -8.48 -5.07
N GLN A 52 3.82 -8.18 -4.01
CA GLN A 52 2.37 -7.97 -4.06
C GLN A 52 2.00 -6.74 -4.92
N ALA A 53 2.70 -5.61 -4.74
CA ALA A 53 2.49 -4.41 -5.53
C ALA A 53 2.75 -4.66 -7.03
N ALA A 54 3.82 -5.39 -7.36
CA ALA A 54 4.13 -5.77 -8.74
C ALA A 54 3.03 -6.66 -9.33
N ALA A 55 2.55 -7.65 -8.58
CA ALA A 55 1.44 -8.49 -9.01
C ALA A 55 0.17 -7.67 -9.28
N ALA A 56 -0.18 -6.73 -8.39
CA ALA A 56 -1.36 -5.86 -8.56
C ALA A 56 -1.26 -4.99 -9.82
N VAL A 57 -0.07 -4.46 -10.13
CA VAL A 57 0.15 -3.67 -11.36
C VAL A 57 0.01 -4.53 -12.61
N LEU A 58 0.50 -5.77 -12.59
CA LEU A 58 0.45 -6.68 -13.75
C LEU A 58 -0.96 -7.22 -14.03
N HIS A 59 -1.78 -7.42 -13.01
CA HIS A 59 -3.17 -7.89 -13.15
C HIS A 59 -4.15 -6.78 -13.52
N ARG A 60 -3.67 -5.53 -13.65
CA ARG A 60 -4.50 -4.41 -14.05
C ARG A 60 -4.85 -4.51 -15.55
N PRO A 61 -6.14 -4.49 -15.92
CA PRO A 61 -6.52 -4.34 -17.32
C PRO A 61 -5.96 -3.02 -17.85
N ARG A 62 -5.31 -3.07 -19.02
CA ARG A 62 -4.88 -1.86 -19.72
C ARG A 62 -6.14 -1.19 -20.27
N GLY A 63 -6.56 -0.11 -19.63
CA GLY A 63 -7.54 0.84 -20.14
C GLY A 63 -6.91 1.81 -21.12
#